data_AF-A0A0D6JFY5-F1
#
_entry.id   AF-A0A0D6JFY5-F1
#
_cell.length_a   1.000
_cell.length_b   1.000
_cell.length_c   1.000
_cell.angle_alpha   90.00
_cell.angle_beta   90.00
_cell.angle_gamma   90.00
#
_symmetry.space_group_name_H-M   'P 1'
#
loop_
_entity.id
_entity.type
_entity.pdbx_description
1 polymer ?
#
loop_
_entity_poly.entity_id
_entity_poly.type
_entity_poly.pdbx_seq_one_letter_code
_entity_poly.pdbx_strand_id
1 'polypeptide(L)'
;MLSFAKTLKEAQANKTTVSEIEKLIEGLGPVDELSITQLVKLLEKRDGPAKKAGTAKQIDEDVVSRYVDMLAKSHNDPSRFDLVFDELQTDKQVRLPEIDAIARQFVGGTRAYKKRADALKDIRLRFDAGLAAQRRREASSGIF
;
A
#
# COMPACT_ATOMS: atom_id res chain seq x y z
N MET A 1 -54.92 21.06 0.12
CA MET A 1 -54.10 21.82 1.09
C MET A 1 -52.71 21.18 1.23
N LEU A 2 -51.82 21.34 0.24
CA LEU A 2 -50.47 20.73 0.23
C LEU A 2 -49.35 21.70 -0.25
N SER A 3 -49.67 22.98 -0.46
CA SER A 3 -48.76 23.98 -1.06
C SER A 3 -47.89 24.73 -0.03
N PHE A 4 -48.42 24.97 1.19
CA PHE A 4 -47.77 25.85 2.18
C PHE A 4 -46.64 25.19 2.98
N ALA A 5 -46.79 23.90 3.30
CA ALA A 5 -45.76 23.15 4.03
C ALA A 5 -44.49 22.91 3.18
N LYS A 6 -44.65 22.78 1.87
CA LYS A 6 -43.53 22.62 0.93
C LYS A 6 -42.73 23.92 0.79
N THR A 7 -43.41 25.05 0.66
CA THR A 7 -42.78 26.39 0.59
C THR A 7 -42.06 26.77 1.89
N LEU A 8 -42.59 26.40 3.06
CA LEU A 8 -41.91 26.61 4.33
C LEU A 8 -40.62 25.79 4.45
N LYS A 9 -40.62 24.53 3.99
CA LYS A 9 -39.46 23.64 4.05
C LYS A 9 -38.35 24.07 3.08
N GLU A 10 -38.72 24.54 1.89
CA GLU A 10 -37.79 25.13 0.91
C GLU A 10 -37.22 26.46 1.41
N ALA A 11 -38.02 27.31 2.07
CA ALA A 11 -37.56 28.54 2.69
C ALA A 11 -36.63 28.30 3.90
N GLN A 12 -36.87 27.26 4.69
CA GLN A 12 -36.00 26.85 5.80
C GLN A 12 -34.67 26.28 5.30
N ALA A 13 -34.70 25.40 4.30
CA ALA A 13 -33.49 24.86 3.68
C ALA A 13 -32.63 25.98 3.09
N ASN A 14 -33.23 26.95 2.39
CA ASN A 14 -32.50 28.12 1.88
C ASN A 14 -31.88 28.97 2.99
N LYS A 15 -32.57 29.20 4.12
CA LYS A 15 -31.98 29.93 5.26
C LYS A 15 -30.79 29.20 5.87
N THR A 16 -30.87 27.87 5.99
CA THR A 16 -29.76 27.05 6.50
C THR A 16 -28.56 27.09 5.54
N THR A 17 -28.80 26.95 4.23
CA THR A 17 -27.76 27.05 3.19
C THR A 17 -27.10 28.43 3.17
N VAL A 18 -27.88 29.51 3.29
CA VAL A 18 -27.34 30.88 3.34
C VAL A 18 -26.48 31.08 4.59
N SER A 19 -26.92 30.60 5.76
CA SER A 19 -26.13 30.69 7.00
C SER A 19 -24.82 29.88 6.93
N GLU A 20 -24.82 28.74 6.25
CA GLU A 20 -23.60 27.94 6.04
C GLU A 20 -22.64 28.63 5.08
N ILE A 21 -23.14 29.25 4.01
CA ILE A 21 -22.34 30.05 3.07
C ILE A 21 -21.75 31.29 3.76
N GLU A 22 -22.53 31.99 4.58
CA GLU A 22 -22.06 33.15 5.36
C GLU A 22 -20.92 32.76 6.31
N LYS A 23 -21.06 31.62 7.02
CA LYS A 23 -19.98 31.09 7.89
C LYS A 23 -18.75 30.69 7.09
N LEU A 24 -18.92 30.16 5.88
CA LEU A 24 -17.81 29.82 5.00
C LEU A 24 -17.08 31.09 4.54
N ILE A 25 -17.82 32.14 4.18
CA ILE A 25 -17.29 33.44 3.77
C ILE A 25 -16.60 34.13 4.96
N GLU A 26 -17.17 34.12 6.16
CA GLU A 26 -16.52 34.64 7.38
C GLU A 26 -15.25 33.86 7.74
N GLY A 27 -15.22 32.54 7.52
CA GLY A 27 -14.04 31.71 7.74
C GLY A 27 -12.93 31.89 6.69
N LEU A 28 -13.30 32.29 5.46
CA LEU A 28 -12.39 32.47 4.33
C LEU A 28 -11.96 33.94 4.12
N GLY A 29 -12.75 34.90 4.58
CA GLY A 29 -12.44 36.33 4.49
C GLY A 29 -11.08 36.72 5.08
N PRO A 30 -10.66 36.16 6.24
CA PRO A 30 -9.34 36.41 6.79
C PRO A 30 -8.20 35.76 5.99
N VAL A 31 -8.49 34.88 5.03
CA VAL A 31 -7.49 34.13 4.25
C VAL A 31 -7.20 34.79 2.91
N ASP A 32 -8.16 35.54 2.35
CA ASP A 32 -8.04 36.21 1.06
C ASP A 32 -7.05 37.40 1.10
N GLU A 33 -6.82 37.97 2.28
CA GLU A 33 -5.87 39.06 2.52
C GLU A 33 -4.49 38.58 3.02
N LEU A 34 -4.32 37.28 3.26
CA LEU A 34 -3.05 36.75 3.75
C LEU A 34 -2.07 36.52 2.59
N SER A 35 -0.90 37.13 2.71
CA SER A 35 0.23 36.73 1.88
C SER A 35 0.58 35.25 2.12
N ILE A 36 1.13 34.59 1.10
CA ILE A 36 1.60 33.18 1.16
C ILE A 36 2.47 32.96 2.41
N THR A 37 3.32 33.91 2.76
CA THR A 37 4.19 33.86 3.95
C THR A 37 3.41 33.84 5.27
N GLN A 38 2.29 34.55 5.36
CA GLN A 38 1.45 34.56 6.56
C GLN A 38 0.60 33.29 6.66
N LEU A 39 0.14 32.77 5.51
CA LEU A 39 -0.53 31.47 5.40
C LEU A 39 0.39 30.33 5.89
N VAL A 40 1.64 30.31 5.44
CA VAL A 40 2.64 29.33 5.89
C VAL A 40 2.85 29.41 7.41
N LYS A 41 2.99 30.61 7.98
CA LYS A 41 3.14 30.79 9.44
C LYS A 41 1.92 30.33 10.23
N LEU A 42 0.71 30.54 9.70
CA LEU A 42 -0.54 30.08 10.32
C LEU A 42 -0.62 28.54 10.33
N LEU A 43 -0.23 27.90 9.23
CA LEU A 43 -0.18 26.44 9.10
C LEU A 43 0.90 25.84 10.02
N GLU A 44 2.10 26.42 10.06
CA GLU A 44 3.19 25.98 10.96
C GLU A 44 2.79 26.08 12.44
N LYS A 45 2.04 27.13 12.81
CA LYS A 45 1.54 27.32 14.18
C LYS A 45 0.42 26.34 14.54
N ARG A 46 -0.41 25.94 13.57
CA ARG A 46 -1.53 25.02 13.76
C ARG A 46 -1.08 23.56 13.85
N ASP A 47 -0.20 23.14 12.96
CA ASP A 47 0.16 21.73 12.78
C ASP A 47 1.50 21.36 13.43
N GLY A 48 2.21 22.35 13.98
CA GLY A 48 3.55 22.18 14.54
C GLY A 48 4.60 21.85 13.47
N PRO A 49 5.89 21.89 13.81
CA PRO A 49 6.93 21.48 12.88
C PRO A 49 6.72 20.00 12.52
N ALA A 50 6.59 19.71 11.22
CA ALA A 50 6.52 18.35 10.72
C ALA A 50 7.66 17.53 11.33
N LYS A 51 7.32 16.48 12.09
CA LYS A 51 8.32 15.56 12.63
C LYS A 51 9.11 15.02 11.43
N LYS A 52 10.42 15.29 11.41
CA LYS A 52 11.32 14.75 10.39
C LYS A 52 11.10 13.24 10.34
N ALA A 53 10.52 12.76 9.23
CA ALA A 53 10.40 11.33 9.00
C ALA A 53 11.82 10.77 9.08
N GLY A 54 12.08 9.89 10.06
CA GLY A 54 13.35 9.19 10.13
C GLY A 54 13.58 8.52 8.77
N THR A 55 14.77 8.68 8.22
CA THR A 55 15.18 8.04 6.96
C THR A 55 14.75 6.58 7.02
N ALA A 56 13.72 6.23 6.23
CA ALA A 56 13.33 4.85 6.05
C ALA A 56 14.61 4.13 5.62
N LYS A 57 14.99 3.06 6.33
CA LYS A 57 16.15 2.25 5.93
C LYS A 57 15.93 1.88 4.47
N GLN A 58 16.81 2.38 3.61
CA GLN A 58 16.74 2.17 2.18
C GLN A 58 16.82 0.66 1.95
N ILE A 59 15.82 0.12 1.25
CA ILE A 59 15.77 -1.29 0.88
C ILE A 59 16.95 -1.54 -0.06
N ASP A 60 17.66 -2.64 0.18
CA ASP A 60 18.70 -3.08 -0.75
C ASP A 60 18.04 -3.73 -1.98
N GLU A 61 17.86 -2.94 -3.03
CA GLU A 61 17.18 -3.36 -4.26
C GLU A 61 17.96 -4.47 -5.00
N ASP A 62 19.28 -4.49 -4.88
CA ASP A 62 20.13 -5.50 -5.51
C ASP A 62 19.90 -6.89 -4.87
N VAL A 63 19.81 -6.92 -3.54
CA VAL A 63 19.49 -8.15 -2.80
C VAL A 63 18.09 -8.65 -3.16
N VAL A 64 17.10 -7.75 -3.26
CA VAL A 64 15.73 -8.10 -3.64
C VAL A 64 15.70 -8.69 -5.04
N SER A 65 16.30 -8.01 -6.03
CA SER A 65 16.32 -8.45 -7.42
C SER A 65 17.02 -9.80 -7.57
N ARG A 66 18.16 -10.00 -6.90
CA ARG A 66 18.90 -11.27 -6.91
C ARG A 66 18.03 -12.45 -6.48
N TYR A 67 17.36 -12.34 -5.34
CA TYR A 67 16.55 -13.43 -4.81
C TYR A 67 15.28 -13.66 -5.61
N VAL A 68 14.63 -12.61 -6.10
CA VAL A 68 13.45 -12.76 -6.98
C VAL A 68 13.82 -13.51 -8.26
N ASP A 69 14.95 -13.18 -8.88
CA ASP A 69 15.44 -13.87 -10.07
C ASP A 69 15.81 -15.33 -9.79
N MET A 70 16.50 -15.60 -8.67
CA MET A 70 16.87 -16.97 -8.28
C MET A 70 15.63 -17.83 -8.01
N LEU A 71 14.63 -17.30 -7.31
CA LEU A 71 13.36 -17.98 -7.06
C LEU A 71 12.58 -18.21 -8.36
N ALA A 72 12.54 -17.22 -9.26
CA ALA A 72 11.88 -17.33 -10.55
C ALA A 72 12.56 -18.36 -11.47
N LYS A 73 13.89 -18.40 -11.51
CA LYS A 73 14.66 -19.42 -12.26
C LYS A 73 14.49 -20.83 -11.69
N SER A 74 14.16 -20.93 -10.41
CA SER A 74 13.95 -22.21 -9.73
C SER A 74 12.52 -22.74 -9.86
N HIS A 75 11.61 -22.07 -10.62
CA HIS A 75 10.17 -22.38 -10.59
C HIS A 75 9.82 -23.84 -10.94
N ASN A 76 10.68 -24.54 -11.68
CA ASN A 76 10.48 -25.92 -12.14
C ASN A 76 11.30 -26.96 -11.38
N ASP A 77 12.20 -26.53 -10.50
CA ASP A 77 13.19 -27.40 -9.86
C ASP A 77 13.05 -27.28 -8.34
N PRO A 78 12.32 -28.21 -7.70
CA PRO A 78 12.10 -28.19 -6.26
C PRO A 78 13.42 -28.19 -5.47
N SER A 79 14.43 -28.91 -5.93
CA SER A 79 15.72 -29.00 -5.26
C SER A 79 16.46 -27.67 -5.31
N ARG A 80 16.46 -26.99 -6.46
CA ARG A 80 17.03 -25.64 -6.56
C ARG A 80 16.24 -24.62 -5.76
N PHE A 81 14.92 -24.74 -5.76
CA PHE A 81 14.08 -23.85 -4.95
C PHE A 81 14.39 -23.99 -3.47
N ASP A 82 14.49 -25.22 -2.94
CA ASP A 82 14.80 -25.46 -1.54
C ASP A 82 16.17 -24.86 -1.15
N LEU A 83 17.19 -25.01 -2.01
CA LEU A 83 18.51 -24.39 -1.80
C LEU A 83 18.43 -22.86 -1.71
N VAL A 84 17.76 -22.22 -2.68
CA VAL A 84 17.58 -20.76 -2.69
C VAL A 84 16.76 -20.29 -1.50
N PHE A 85 15.75 -21.07 -1.11
CA PHE A 85 14.86 -20.76 0.00
C PHE A 85 15.59 -20.85 1.35
N ASP A 86 16.45 -21.85 1.55
CA ASP A 86 17.30 -21.98 2.74
C ASP A 86 18.35 -20.87 2.81
N GLU A 87 18.93 -20.49 1.67
CA GLU A 87 19.83 -19.34 1.58
C GLU A 87 19.09 -18.05 1.97
N LEU A 88 17.89 -17.83 1.43
CA LEU A 88 17.03 -16.69 1.75
C LEU A 88 16.65 -16.64 3.25
N GLN A 89 16.48 -17.78 3.91
CA GLN A 89 16.17 -17.83 5.35
C GLN A 89 17.37 -17.45 6.21
N THR A 90 18.57 -17.86 5.81
CA THR A 90 19.79 -17.71 6.60
C THR A 90 20.57 -16.43 6.29
N ASP A 91 20.30 -15.80 5.14
CA ASP A 91 20.93 -14.53 4.77
C ASP A 91 20.55 -13.41 5.75
N LYS A 92 21.61 -12.79 6.31
CA LYS A 92 21.55 -11.68 7.27
C LYS A 92 21.36 -10.32 6.58
N GLN A 93 21.66 -10.23 5.29
CA GLN A 93 21.41 -9.03 4.47
C GLN A 93 19.91 -8.86 4.22
N VAL A 94 19.19 -9.97 4.08
CA VAL A 94 17.74 -9.99 3.90
C VAL A 94 17.04 -9.73 5.23
N ARG A 95 16.59 -8.51 5.50
CA ARG A 95 15.81 -8.18 6.70
C ARG A 95 14.32 -8.12 6.33
N LEU A 96 13.49 -7.67 7.27
CA LEU A 96 12.04 -7.61 7.06
C LEU A 96 11.64 -6.77 5.83
N PRO A 97 12.22 -5.57 5.57
CA PRO A 97 11.88 -4.80 4.39
C PRO A 97 12.22 -5.52 3.08
N GLU A 98 13.37 -6.18 3.02
CA GLU A 98 13.85 -6.90 1.84
C GLU A 98 12.98 -8.14 1.60
N ILE A 99 12.70 -8.94 2.62
CA ILE A 99 11.89 -10.16 2.44
C ILE A 99 10.44 -9.84 2.10
N ASP A 100 9.91 -8.73 2.62
CA ASP A 100 8.59 -8.23 2.27
C ASP A 100 8.55 -7.80 0.78
N ALA A 101 9.58 -7.10 0.29
CA ALA A 101 9.70 -6.76 -1.11
C ALA A 101 9.83 -8.00 -2.01
N ILE A 102 10.69 -8.96 -1.64
CA ILE A 102 10.87 -10.23 -2.35
C ILE A 102 9.54 -10.99 -2.43
N ALA A 103 8.84 -11.14 -1.31
CA ALA A 103 7.56 -11.84 -1.28
C ALA A 103 6.50 -11.13 -2.14
N ARG A 104 6.38 -9.81 -2.06
CA ARG A 104 5.44 -9.04 -2.88
C ARG A 104 5.72 -9.19 -4.37
N GLN A 105 6.99 -9.11 -4.80
CA GLN A 105 7.38 -9.26 -6.20
C GLN A 105 7.19 -10.71 -6.70
N PHE A 106 7.61 -11.71 -5.92
CA PHE A 106 7.53 -13.12 -6.33
C PHE A 106 6.10 -13.67 -6.30
N VAL A 107 5.31 -13.32 -5.28
CA VAL A 107 3.91 -13.75 -5.15
C VAL A 107 3.00 -12.95 -6.08
N GLY A 108 3.38 -11.71 -6.41
CA GLY A 108 2.58 -10.79 -7.23
C GLY A 108 1.47 -10.07 -6.45
N GLY A 109 1.65 -9.90 -5.13
CA GLY A 109 0.66 -9.33 -4.22
C GLY A 109 1.05 -7.94 -3.70
N THR A 110 0.06 -7.14 -3.30
CA THR A 110 0.28 -5.82 -2.69
C THR A 110 0.31 -5.85 -1.16
N ARG A 111 0.10 -7.04 -0.56
CA ARG A 111 0.04 -7.22 0.88
C ARG A 111 1.42 -7.01 1.50
N ALA A 112 1.52 -6.08 2.45
CA ALA A 112 2.69 -5.93 3.28
C ALA A 112 2.72 -6.96 4.42
N TYR A 113 3.89 -7.51 4.67
CA TYR A 113 4.15 -8.51 5.69
C TYR A 113 4.68 -7.86 6.97
N LYS A 114 4.05 -8.21 8.10
CA LYS A 114 4.48 -7.74 9.42
C LYS A 114 5.59 -8.59 10.02
N LYS A 115 5.75 -9.83 9.54
CA LYS A 115 6.71 -10.81 10.05
C LYS A 115 7.43 -11.50 8.89
N ARG A 116 8.73 -11.76 9.08
CA ARG A 116 9.57 -12.49 8.12
C ARG A 116 9.00 -13.89 7.81
N ALA A 117 8.53 -14.61 8.83
CA ALA A 117 7.98 -15.94 8.68
C ALA A 117 6.71 -15.97 7.79
N ASP A 118 5.87 -14.93 7.86
CA ASP A 118 4.66 -14.86 7.04
C ASP A 118 5.01 -14.65 5.56
N ALA A 119 6.01 -13.79 5.27
CA ALA A 119 6.52 -13.57 3.91
C ALA A 119 7.12 -14.84 3.31
N LEU A 120 7.97 -15.55 4.08
CA LEU A 120 8.56 -16.83 3.67
C LEU A 120 7.50 -17.90 3.40
N LYS A 121 6.46 -17.98 4.24
CA LYS A 121 5.37 -18.93 4.06
C LYS A 121 4.62 -18.69 2.75
N ASP A 122 4.32 -17.45 2.42
CA ASP A 122 3.62 -17.11 1.17
C ASP A 122 4.49 -17.38 -0.07
N ILE A 123 5.81 -17.13 0.01
CA ILE A 123 6.76 -17.50 -1.04
C ILE A 123 6.72 -19.02 -1.31
N ARG A 124 6.79 -19.83 -0.24
CA ARG A 124 6.72 -21.31 -0.35
C ARG A 124 5.39 -21.76 -0.94
N LEU A 125 4.28 -21.22 -0.42
CA LEU A 125 2.94 -21.55 -0.87
C LEU A 125 2.74 -21.24 -2.36
N ARG A 126 3.28 -20.10 -2.82
CA ARG A 126 3.23 -19.71 -4.24
C ARG A 126 3.97 -20.70 -5.12
N PHE A 127 5.15 -21.13 -4.70
CA PHE A 127 5.94 -22.12 -5.43
C PHE A 127 5.20 -23.46 -5.53
N ASP A 128 4.72 -23.99 -4.40
CA ASP A 128 3.99 -25.27 -4.34
C ASP A 128 2.72 -25.24 -5.21
N ALA A 129 2.00 -24.11 -5.20
CA ALA A 129 0.83 -23.91 -6.07
C ALA A 129 1.21 -23.90 -7.56
N GLY A 130 2.34 -23.27 -7.92
CA GLY A 130 2.88 -23.28 -9.28
C GLY A 130 3.23 -24.69 -9.74
N LEU A 131 3.94 -25.45 -8.91
CA LEU A 131 4.34 -26.83 -9.18
C LEU A 131 3.11 -27.75 -9.34
N ALA A 132 2.11 -27.61 -8.48
CA ALA A 132 0.86 -28.37 -8.58
C ALA A 132 0.08 -28.03 -9.87
N ALA A 133 0.01 -26.75 -10.25
CA ALA A 133 -0.65 -26.33 -11.48
C ALA A 133 0.05 -26.88 -12.72
N GLN A 134 1.38 -26.90 -12.72
CA GLN A 134 2.16 -27.47 -13.82
C GLN A 134 1.98 -28.98 -13.94
N ARG A 135 2.08 -29.73 -12.84
CA ARG A 135 1.83 -31.19 -12.84
C ARG A 135 0.45 -31.53 -13.38
N ARG A 136 -0.57 -30.73 -13.04
CA ARG A 136 -1.93 -30.89 -13.60
C ARG A 136 -1.96 -30.63 -15.10
N ARG A 137 -1.26 -29.60 -15.59
CA ARG A 137 -1.17 -29.30 -17.03
C ARG A 137 -0.50 -30.43 -17.79
N GLU A 138 0.63 -30.92 -17.30
CA GLU A 138 1.36 -32.05 -17.89
C GLU A 138 0.50 -33.33 -17.92
N ALA A 139 -0.23 -33.61 -16.84
CA ALA A 139 -1.19 -34.71 -16.79
C ALA A 139 -2.37 -34.55 -17.75
N SER A 140 -2.82 -33.31 -18.01
CA SER A 140 -3.91 -33.03 -18.96
C SER A 140 -3.47 -32.92 -20.42
N SER A 141 -2.20 -32.60 -20.68
CA SER A 141 -1.61 -32.58 -22.02
C SER A 141 -1.08 -33.95 -22.45
N GLY A 142 -0.99 -34.90 -21.52
CA GLY A 142 -0.77 -36.31 -21.80
C GLY A 142 -2.01 -36.94 -22.43
N ILE A 143 -2.26 -36.60 -23.70
CA ILE A 143 -3.06 -37.39 -24.62
C ILE A 143 -2.29 -38.72 -24.80
N PHE A 144 -2.75 -39.74 -24.10
CA PHE A 144 -2.56 -41.15 -24.47
C PHE A 144 -3.88 -41.65 -25.07
#